data_AF-A0A2N4WUQ2-F1
#
_entry.id   AF-A0A2N4WUQ2-F1
#
_cell.length_a   1.000
_cell.length_b   1.000
_cell.length_c   1.000
_cell.angle_alpha   90.00
_cell.angle_beta   90.00
_cell.angle_gamma   90.00
#
_symmetry.space_group_name_H-M   'P 1'
#
loop_
_entity.id
_entity.type
_entity.pdbx_description
1 polymer ?
#
loop_
_entity_poly.entity_id
_entity_poly.type
_entity_poly.pdbx_seq_one_letter_code
_entity_poly.pdbx_strand_id
1 'polypeptide(L)'
;MLYPNRLQAALLFDRPLHTLDAIVRDFIRIEAMRSGAAFAVSEENPGRFTRLFCPTEELMLTFEYCDMPAVAQVFRGALSSPYTGILTPDIRDRITDSRSHILLEVSHGVMAGVEDDPKIAAMFEAIGRPPSGASQAQFERRLGVLSLMSRIATDHAMPQAVHWVQSDQLMKGEIFDTLAAGDTMPGPLHIHPFLFGPRPAPGEDALIGIRSFGARHWLGREVIVQPNVLPWAVNFETMLAFIRVATMPNGYVIPDGDTFGPEDRSLSYRVIHHAAGADIGYAVAEPADMALYELIPLKHVAQRFVAPDHVPDANVFDDRAFPAAIMPAGQDEKAALANEWAHKRRLAEGIGGQFEVRAASGADAHQPPPAPTTPPTRVASPTPSQPAMPGLSGRGLRTRVFGRKGL
;
A
#
# COMPACT_ATOMS: atom_id res chain seq x y z
N MET A 1 -12.90 10.22 -9.27
CA MET A 1 -13.23 8.80 -9.42
C MET A 1 -12.28 7.99 -8.54
N LEU A 2 -12.80 7.07 -7.71
CA LEU A 2 -11.98 6.30 -6.76
C LEU A 2 -11.19 5.17 -7.44
N TYR A 3 -11.75 4.57 -8.49
CA TYR A 3 -11.15 3.47 -9.22
C TYR A 3 -10.93 3.88 -10.68
N PRO A 4 -9.67 4.00 -11.15
CA PRO A 4 -9.44 4.27 -12.57
C PRO A 4 -10.02 3.12 -13.42
N ASN A 5 -10.70 3.47 -14.50
CA ASN A 5 -11.26 2.48 -15.40
C ASN A 5 -10.15 1.79 -16.20
N ARG A 6 -9.24 2.58 -16.77
CA ARG A 6 -8.10 2.12 -17.55
C ARG A 6 -6.86 1.90 -16.67
N LEU A 7 -6.35 0.67 -16.64
CA LEU A 7 -5.09 0.30 -15.99
C LEU A 7 -4.08 -0.09 -17.05
N GLN A 8 -2.83 0.34 -16.89
CA GLN A 8 -1.78 0.12 -17.87
C GLN A 8 -0.46 -0.32 -17.24
N ALA A 9 0.31 -1.08 -18.00
CA ALA A 9 1.71 -1.37 -17.73
C ALA A 9 2.52 -1.24 -19.04
N ALA A 10 3.72 -0.66 -18.95
CA ALA A 10 4.66 -0.63 -20.06
C ALA A 10 5.89 -1.48 -19.72
N LEU A 11 6.18 -2.47 -20.58
CA LEU A 11 7.33 -3.36 -20.45
C LEU A 11 8.36 -2.93 -21.50
N LEU A 12 9.53 -2.48 -21.07
CA LEU A 12 10.58 -1.94 -21.94
C LEU A 12 11.63 -3.00 -22.24
N PHE A 13 12.11 -3.03 -23.48
CA PHE A 13 13.09 -4.01 -23.95
C PHE A 13 14.23 -3.31 -24.68
N ASP A 14 15.43 -3.87 -24.57
CA ASP A 14 16.66 -3.44 -25.24
C ASP A 14 16.77 -3.98 -26.69
N ARG A 15 15.78 -4.77 -27.11
CA ARG A 15 15.71 -5.46 -28.40
C ARG A 15 14.29 -5.45 -28.96
N PRO A 16 14.12 -5.63 -30.28
CA PRO A 16 12.82 -5.91 -30.86
C PRO A 16 12.23 -7.24 -30.36
N LEU A 17 10.90 -7.33 -30.30
CA LEU A 17 10.19 -8.56 -29.93
C LEU A 17 9.25 -9.03 -31.05
N HIS A 18 9.13 -10.35 -31.18
CA HIS A 18 8.27 -11.01 -32.17
C HIS A 18 7.33 -12.05 -31.54
N THR A 19 7.13 -11.95 -30.22
CA THR A 19 6.41 -12.95 -29.41
C THR A 19 5.01 -12.49 -28.98
N LEU A 20 4.51 -11.36 -29.48
CA LEU A 20 3.21 -10.79 -29.08
C LEU A 20 2.07 -11.81 -29.22
N ASP A 21 1.96 -12.47 -30.37
CA ASP A 21 0.92 -13.48 -30.63
C ASP A 21 1.04 -14.68 -29.67
N ALA A 22 2.27 -15.05 -29.28
CA ALA A 22 2.50 -16.12 -28.32
C ALA A 22 2.07 -15.72 -26.91
N ILE A 23 2.39 -14.49 -26.49
CA ILE A 23 1.95 -13.89 -25.22
C ILE A 23 0.42 -13.87 -25.13
N VAL A 24 -0.26 -13.40 -26.19
CA VAL A 24 -1.73 -13.33 -26.26
C VAL A 24 -2.35 -14.72 -26.15
N ARG A 25 -1.83 -15.71 -26.90
CA ARG A 25 -2.34 -17.10 -26.84
C ARG A 25 -2.15 -17.71 -25.45
N ASP A 26 -0.98 -17.52 -24.83
CA ASP A 26 -0.73 -18.02 -23.49
C ASP A 26 -1.61 -17.34 -22.45
N PHE A 27 -1.85 -16.04 -22.57
CA PHE A 27 -2.81 -15.34 -21.73
C PHE A 27 -4.21 -15.94 -21.84
N ILE A 28 -4.76 -16.08 -23.05
CA ILE A 28 -6.11 -16.65 -23.26
C ILE A 28 -6.19 -18.04 -22.63
N ARG A 29 -5.19 -18.88 -22.85
CA ARG A 29 -5.14 -20.24 -22.32
C ARG A 29 -5.08 -20.27 -20.79
N ILE A 30 -4.14 -19.53 -20.20
CA ILE A 30 -3.91 -19.52 -18.75
C ILE A 30 -5.10 -18.90 -18.02
N GLU A 31 -5.64 -17.80 -18.53
CA GLU A 31 -6.78 -17.12 -17.90
C GLU A 31 -8.05 -17.98 -17.99
N ALA A 32 -8.32 -18.62 -19.14
CA ALA A 32 -9.42 -19.57 -19.26
C ALA A 32 -9.31 -20.75 -18.28
N MET A 33 -8.09 -21.27 -18.06
CA MET A 33 -7.86 -22.33 -17.07
C MET A 33 -8.03 -21.84 -15.62
N ARG A 34 -7.69 -20.59 -15.34
CA ARG A 34 -7.70 -20.02 -13.98
C ARG A 34 -9.09 -19.57 -13.52
N SER A 35 -9.81 -18.85 -14.36
CA SER A 35 -11.07 -18.20 -14.01
C SER A 35 -12.28 -18.72 -14.79
N GLY A 36 -12.06 -19.50 -15.86
CA GLY A 36 -13.11 -19.86 -16.80
C GLY A 36 -13.53 -18.73 -17.75
N ALA A 37 -12.88 -17.56 -17.67
CA ALA A 37 -13.18 -16.42 -18.51
C ALA A 37 -12.83 -16.71 -19.98
N ALA A 38 -13.75 -16.40 -20.89
CA ALA A 38 -13.56 -16.56 -22.32
C ALA A 38 -13.33 -15.19 -22.97
N PHE A 39 -12.12 -14.98 -23.49
CA PHE A 39 -11.74 -13.78 -24.22
C PHE A 39 -11.80 -14.04 -25.73
N ALA A 40 -12.56 -13.22 -26.44
CA ALA A 40 -12.62 -13.24 -27.90
C ALA A 40 -11.73 -12.12 -28.47
N VAL A 41 -11.08 -12.37 -29.60
CA VAL A 41 -10.37 -11.32 -30.34
C VAL A 41 -11.40 -10.38 -30.95
N SER A 42 -11.39 -9.12 -30.54
CA SER A 42 -12.30 -8.08 -31.06
C SER A 42 -11.66 -7.28 -32.19
N GLU A 43 -10.33 -7.09 -32.15
CA GLU A 43 -9.58 -6.33 -33.13
C GLU A 43 -8.13 -6.82 -33.14
N GLU A 44 -7.50 -6.89 -34.31
CA GLU A 44 -6.14 -7.40 -34.45
C GLU A 44 -5.40 -6.71 -35.61
N ASN A 45 -4.13 -6.40 -35.37
CA ASN A 45 -3.12 -6.14 -36.38
C ASN A 45 -1.90 -7.01 -36.05
N PRO A 46 -1.71 -8.13 -36.78
CA PRO A 46 -0.72 -9.14 -36.42
C PRO A 46 0.67 -8.57 -36.15
N GLY A 47 1.28 -8.98 -35.04
CA GLY A 47 2.60 -8.52 -34.60
C GLY A 47 2.67 -7.07 -34.09
N ARG A 48 1.58 -6.28 -34.17
CA ARG A 48 1.54 -4.90 -33.69
C ARG A 48 0.55 -4.71 -32.55
N PHE A 49 -0.69 -5.15 -32.68
CA PHE A 49 -1.64 -5.08 -31.57
C PHE A 49 -2.70 -6.17 -31.64
N THR A 50 -3.18 -6.58 -30.48
CA THR A 50 -4.36 -7.44 -30.35
C THR A 50 -5.24 -6.92 -29.23
N ARG A 51 -6.53 -6.81 -29.50
CA ARG A 51 -7.55 -6.44 -28.53
C ARG A 51 -8.46 -7.62 -28.25
N LEU A 52 -8.64 -7.92 -26.97
CA LEU A 52 -9.50 -8.99 -26.48
C LEU A 52 -10.68 -8.42 -25.70
N PHE A 53 -11.84 -9.05 -25.86
CA PHE A 53 -13.04 -8.71 -25.10
C PHE A 53 -13.61 -9.95 -24.38
N CYS A 54 -13.90 -9.80 -23.09
CA CYS A 54 -14.64 -10.78 -22.29
C CYS A 54 -16.05 -10.24 -22.04
N PRO A 55 -17.09 -10.79 -22.69
CA PRO A 55 -18.46 -10.30 -22.56
C PRO A 55 -19.06 -10.56 -21.18
N THR A 56 -18.65 -11.62 -20.49
CA THR A 56 -19.21 -11.99 -19.18
C THR A 56 -18.74 -11.07 -18.06
N GLU A 57 -17.51 -10.55 -18.17
CA GLU A 57 -16.91 -9.65 -17.19
C GLU A 57 -16.85 -8.19 -17.69
N GLU A 58 -17.30 -7.93 -18.92
CA GLU A 58 -17.16 -6.65 -19.62
C GLU A 58 -15.72 -6.09 -19.59
N LEU A 59 -14.71 -6.95 -19.76
CA LEU A 59 -13.31 -6.54 -19.77
C LEU A 59 -12.79 -6.39 -21.19
N MET A 60 -12.10 -5.28 -21.44
CA MET A 60 -11.37 -5.01 -22.67
C MET A 60 -9.87 -4.99 -22.39
N LEU A 61 -9.13 -5.85 -23.09
CA LEU A 61 -7.69 -5.98 -22.95
C LEU A 61 -7.00 -5.53 -24.23
N THR A 62 -5.92 -4.76 -24.11
CA THR A 62 -5.08 -4.41 -25.27
C THR A 62 -3.65 -4.87 -25.01
N PHE A 63 -3.09 -5.56 -26.00
CA PHE A 63 -1.68 -5.87 -26.12
C PHE A 63 -1.15 -5.10 -27.32
N GLU A 64 -0.22 -4.17 -27.13
CA GLU A 64 0.35 -3.39 -28.22
C GLU A 64 1.87 -3.46 -28.16
N TYR A 65 2.48 -3.84 -29.28
CA TYR A 65 3.92 -3.77 -29.49
C TYR A 65 4.28 -2.48 -30.21
N CYS A 66 5.24 -1.76 -29.64
CA CYS A 66 5.80 -0.55 -30.22
C CYS A 66 7.27 -0.78 -30.57
N ASP A 67 7.58 -0.81 -31.87
CA ASP A 67 8.94 -0.96 -32.40
C ASP A 67 9.73 0.35 -32.34
N MET A 68 9.68 1.00 -31.19
CA MET A 68 10.39 2.25 -30.91
C MET A 68 10.63 2.41 -29.41
N PRO A 69 11.65 3.20 -29.02
CA PRO A 69 11.85 3.57 -27.62
C PRO A 69 10.61 4.25 -27.05
N ALA A 70 10.33 4.01 -25.77
CA ALA A 70 9.29 4.74 -25.07
C ALA A 70 9.68 6.22 -24.88
N VAL A 71 8.70 7.11 -24.92
CA VAL A 71 8.94 8.55 -24.75
C VAL A 71 9.37 8.83 -23.31
N ALA A 72 10.64 9.15 -23.08
CA ALA A 72 11.21 9.32 -21.72
C ALA A 72 10.41 10.27 -20.79
N GLN A 73 9.71 11.24 -21.38
CA GLN A 73 8.89 12.20 -20.67
C GLN A 73 7.73 11.57 -19.88
N VAL A 74 7.22 10.41 -20.30
CA VAL A 74 6.10 9.73 -19.61
C VAL A 74 6.53 9.18 -18.24
N PHE A 75 7.82 8.94 -18.03
CA PHE A 75 8.36 8.40 -16.77
C PHE A 75 8.74 9.47 -15.75
N ARG A 76 8.50 10.76 -16.02
CA ARG A 76 8.96 11.86 -15.16
C ARG A 76 8.44 11.74 -13.72
N GLY A 77 7.18 11.33 -13.54
CA GLY A 77 6.56 11.12 -12.23
C GLY A 77 7.31 10.04 -11.45
N ALA A 78 7.32 8.81 -11.96
CA ALA A 78 8.03 7.69 -11.35
C ALA A 78 9.53 7.95 -11.07
N LEU A 79 10.23 8.63 -12.00
CA LEU A 79 11.65 8.98 -11.87
C LEU A 79 11.93 10.09 -10.83
N SER A 80 10.91 10.83 -10.40
CA SER A 80 11.04 11.83 -9.34
C SER A 80 11.04 11.19 -7.95
N SER A 81 10.58 9.95 -7.83
CA SER A 81 10.51 9.27 -6.54
C SER A 81 11.88 8.78 -6.09
N PRO A 82 12.32 9.11 -4.86
CA PRO A 82 13.57 8.55 -4.31
C PRO A 82 13.52 7.01 -4.20
N TYR A 83 12.33 6.43 -4.00
CA TYR A 83 12.14 4.99 -3.90
C TYR A 83 12.59 4.26 -5.19
N THR A 84 12.27 4.82 -6.35
CA THR A 84 12.70 4.30 -7.66
C THR A 84 14.21 4.17 -7.74
N GLY A 85 14.95 5.19 -7.29
CA GLY A 85 16.42 5.18 -7.29
C GLY A 85 17.05 4.21 -6.28
N ILE A 86 16.35 3.90 -5.19
CA ILE A 86 16.77 2.85 -4.23
C ILE A 86 16.52 1.46 -4.83
N LEU A 87 15.35 1.26 -5.43
CA LEU A 87 14.90 -0.02 -5.95
C LEU A 87 15.65 -0.43 -7.23
N THR A 88 15.92 0.53 -8.11
CA THR A 88 16.64 0.30 -9.39
C THR A 88 17.53 1.52 -9.71
N PRO A 89 18.76 1.57 -9.18
CA PRO A 89 19.65 2.72 -9.33
C PRO A 89 19.99 3.09 -10.78
N ASP A 90 20.02 2.10 -11.69
CA ASP A 90 20.36 2.22 -13.11
C ASP A 90 19.12 2.38 -14.02
N ILE A 91 17.94 2.67 -13.45
CA ILE A 91 16.69 2.69 -14.21
C ILE A 91 16.65 3.71 -15.35
N ARG A 92 17.38 4.82 -15.20
CA ARG A 92 17.47 5.85 -16.25
C ARG A 92 18.19 5.31 -17.48
N ASP A 93 19.30 4.61 -17.27
CA ASP A 93 20.09 4.00 -18.35
C ASP A 93 19.24 2.94 -19.06
N ARG A 94 18.51 2.11 -18.31
CA ARG A 94 17.57 1.11 -18.86
C ARG A 94 16.48 1.72 -19.73
N ILE A 95 15.91 2.86 -19.34
CA ILE A 95 14.93 3.56 -20.19
C ILE A 95 15.61 4.06 -21.47
N THR A 96 16.78 4.70 -21.34
CA THR A 96 17.53 5.26 -22.46
C THR A 96 17.96 4.19 -23.46
N ASP A 97 18.35 3.01 -22.99
CA ASP A 97 18.79 1.89 -23.82
C ASP A 97 17.63 1.09 -24.41
N SER A 98 16.38 1.39 -24.05
CA SER A 98 15.20 0.74 -24.62
C SER A 98 15.04 1.02 -26.11
N ARG A 99 14.75 -0.05 -26.86
CA ARG A 99 14.56 -0.01 -28.32
C ARG A 99 13.13 -0.31 -28.73
N SER A 100 12.42 -1.06 -27.90
CA SER A 100 11.01 -1.41 -28.11
C SER A 100 10.29 -1.50 -26.77
N HIS A 101 8.96 -1.56 -26.81
CA HIS A 101 8.14 -1.80 -25.63
C HIS A 101 6.83 -2.51 -25.96
N ILE A 102 6.27 -3.18 -24.96
CA ILE A 102 4.89 -3.69 -24.99
C ILE A 102 4.05 -2.86 -24.03
N LEU A 103 2.94 -2.32 -24.53
CA LEU A 103 1.89 -1.69 -23.73
C LEU A 103 0.79 -2.71 -23.47
N LEU A 104 0.52 -2.91 -22.19
CA LEU A 104 -0.53 -3.79 -21.70
C LEU A 104 -1.58 -2.95 -21.03
N GLU A 105 -2.84 -3.22 -21.34
CA GLU A 105 -3.94 -2.45 -20.84
C GLU A 105 -5.14 -3.33 -20.50
N VAL A 106 -5.78 -2.99 -19.39
CA VAL A 106 -7.05 -3.56 -18.96
C VAL A 106 -8.02 -2.42 -18.66
N SER A 107 -9.20 -2.47 -19.26
CA SER A 107 -10.29 -1.54 -18.98
C SER A 107 -11.62 -2.28 -18.81
N HIS A 108 -12.57 -1.63 -18.15
CA HIS A 108 -13.94 -2.14 -18.01
C HIS A 108 -14.86 -1.41 -19.00
N GLY A 109 -15.85 -2.14 -19.51
CA GLY A 109 -16.82 -1.67 -20.47
C GLY A 109 -16.44 -1.95 -21.93
N VAL A 110 -17.44 -1.85 -22.79
CA VAL A 110 -17.35 -2.12 -24.24
C VAL A 110 -16.62 -1.03 -25.03
N MET A 111 -16.43 0.14 -24.41
CA MET A 111 -15.87 1.33 -25.04
C MET A 111 -14.41 1.57 -24.63
N ALA A 112 -13.65 0.56 -24.20
CA ALA A 112 -12.20 0.65 -23.98
C ALA A 112 -11.74 1.90 -23.17
N GLY A 113 -12.51 2.30 -22.15
CA GLY A 113 -12.15 3.45 -21.32
C GLY A 113 -12.50 4.85 -21.86
N VAL A 114 -13.21 5.01 -22.99
CA VAL A 114 -13.69 6.36 -23.41
C VAL A 114 -14.75 6.94 -22.47
N GLU A 115 -15.22 6.14 -21.50
CA GLU A 115 -16.07 6.58 -20.40
C GLU A 115 -15.40 7.62 -19.48
N ASP A 116 -14.07 7.74 -19.52
CA ASP A 116 -13.35 8.80 -18.81
C ASP A 116 -13.47 10.17 -19.51
N ASP A 117 -13.99 10.24 -20.75
CA ASP A 117 -14.35 11.50 -21.40
C ASP A 117 -15.55 12.12 -20.65
N PRO A 118 -15.44 13.37 -20.14
CA PRO A 118 -16.51 13.99 -19.35
C PRO A 118 -17.87 14.04 -20.06
N LYS A 119 -17.90 14.12 -21.40
CA LYS A 119 -19.15 14.14 -22.18
C LYS A 119 -19.80 12.77 -22.23
N ILE A 120 -19.00 11.72 -22.38
CA ILE A 120 -19.47 10.33 -22.41
C ILE A 120 -19.92 9.90 -21.00
N ALA A 121 -19.15 10.26 -19.98
CA ALA A 121 -19.52 10.05 -18.57
C ALA A 121 -20.88 10.69 -18.25
N ALA A 122 -21.08 11.96 -18.62
CA ALA A 122 -22.34 12.69 -18.41
C ALA A 122 -23.52 12.06 -19.18
N MET A 123 -23.27 11.55 -20.39
CA MET A 123 -24.30 10.83 -21.15
C MET A 123 -24.72 9.54 -20.45
N PHE A 124 -23.77 8.76 -19.90
CA PHE A 124 -24.08 7.54 -19.16
C PHE A 124 -24.80 7.82 -17.84
N GLU A 125 -24.41 8.88 -17.13
CA GLU A 125 -25.11 9.34 -15.93
C GLU A 125 -26.56 9.74 -16.25
N ALA A 126 -26.79 10.46 -17.34
CA ALA A 126 -28.13 10.90 -17.75
C ALA A 126 -29.10 9.74 -18.07
N ILE A 127 -28.59 8.58 -18.51
CA ILE A 127 -29.39 7.37 -18.76
C ILE A 127 -29.42 6.42 -17.56
N GLY A 128 -28.88 6.83 -16.40
CA GLY A 128 -28.85 6.03 -15.18
C GLY A 128 -27.92 4.82 -15.23
N ARG A 129 -26.96 4.78 -16.17
CA ARG A 129 -25.97 3.71 -16.25
C ARG A 129 -24.84 4.01 -15.27
N PRO A 130 -24.54 3.13 -14.30
CA PRO A 130 -23.40 3.33 -13.42
C PRO A 130 -22.09 3.28 -14.22
N PRO A 131 -21.04 4.02 -13.82
CA PRO A 131 -19.74 3.98 -14.50
C PRO A 131 -19.18 2.55 -14.52
N SER A 132 -18.58 2.13 -15.63
CA SER A 132 -17.96 0.81 -15.70
C SER A 132 -16.80 0.72 -14.70
N GLY A 133 -16.66 -0.45 -14.08
CA GLY A 133 -15.54 -0.71 -13.17
C GLY A 133 -15.56 0.09 -11.86
N ALA A 134 -16.74 0.58 -11.44
CA ALA A 134 -16.92 1.45 -10.27
C ALA A 134 -16.83 0.75 -8.90
N SER A 135 -16.75 -0.59 -8.84
CA SER A 135 -16.57 -1.32 -7.58
C SER A 135 -15.10 -1.71 -7.33
N GLN A 136 -14.75 -1.85 -6.05
CA GLN A 136 -13.43 -2.35 -5.64
C GLN A 136 -13.13 -3.73 -6.24
N ALA A 137 -14.10 -4.65 -6.24
CA ALA A 137 -13.93 -5.99 -6.79
C ALA A 137 -13.59 -5.96 -8.29
N GLN A 138 -14.24 -5.07 -9.07
CA GLN A 138 -13.90 -4.89 -10.47
C GLN A 138 -12.51 -4.28 -10.66
N PHE A 139 -12.11 -3.32 -9.82
CA PHE A 139 -10.77 -2.72 -9.85
C PHE A 139 -9.67 -3.75 -9.55
N GLU A 140 -9.86 -4.53 -8.49
CA GLU A 140 -9.01 -5.64 -8.08
C GLU A 140 -8.90 -6.72 -9.17
N ARG A 141 -10.02 -7.02 -9.83
CA ARG A 141 -10.03 -7.92 -10.99
C ARG A 141 -9.16 -7.39 -12.13
N ARG A 142 -9.27 -6.10 -12.47
CA ARG A 142 -8.44 -5.48 -13.52
C ARG A 142 -6.96 -5.52 -13.16
N LEU A 143 -6.60 -5.25 -11.91
CA LEU A 143 -5.23 -5.39 -11.41
C LEU A 143 -4.71 -6.82 -11.57
N GLY A 144 -5.53 -7.81 -11.18
CA GLY A 144 -5.18 -9.23 -11.32
C GLY A 144 -4.96 -9.67 -12.77
N VAL A 145 -5.79 -9.20 -13.70
CA VAL A 145 -5.63 -9.48 -15.14
C VAL A 145 -4.38 -8.80 -15.69
N LEU A 146 -4.17 -7.51 -15.39
CA LEU A 146 -3.00 -6.77 -15.87
C LEU A 146 -1.70 -7.40 -15.34
N SER A 147 -1.68 -7.82 -14.07
CA SER A 147 -0.54 -8.52 -13.47
C SER A 147 -0.25 -9.83 -14.21
N LEU A 148 -1.28 -10.62 -14.51
CA LEU A 148 -1.12 -11.86 -15.28
C LEU A 148 -0.57 -11.60 -16.69
N MET A 149 -1.13 -10.62 -17.41
CA MET A 149 -0.66 -10.24 -18.74
C MET A 149 0.83 -9.87 -18.72
N SER A 150 1.23 -9.02 -17.76
CA SER A 150 2.61 -8.56 -17.60
C SER A 150 3.57 -9.68 -17.21
N ARG A 151 3.14 -10.62 -16.36
CA ARG A 151 3.95 -11.79 -15.99
C ARG A 151 4.15 -12.74 -17.18
N ILE A 152 3.11 -13.02 -17.95
CA ILE A 152 3.25 -13.84 -19.18
C ILE A 152 4.20 -13.17 -20.17
N ALA A 153 4.07 -11.85 -20.38
CA ALA A 153 5.00 -11.12 -21.23
C ALA A 153 6.45 -11.21 -20.72
N THR A 154 6.64 -11.14 -19.39
CA THR A 154 7.94 -11.30 -18.71
C THR A 154 8.54 -12.70 -18.89
N ASP A 155 7.71 -13.75 -18.85
CA ASP A 155 8.14 -15.14 -19.09
C ASP A 155 8.63 -15.35 -20.54
N HIS A 156 8.00 -14.68 -21.51
CA HIS A 156 8.41 -14.72 -22.92
C HIS A 156 9.69 -13.92 -23.18
N ALA A 157 9.82 -12.77 -22.54
CA ALA A 157 11.02 -11.95 -22.57
C ALA A 157 11.09 -11.11 -21.30
N MET A 158 12.18 -11.24 -20.53
CA MET A 158 12.40 -10.41 -19.34
C MET A 158 12.58 -8.95 -19.76
N PRO A 159 11.71 -8.02 -19.32
CA PRO A 159 11.88 -6.60 -19.61
C PRO A 159 13.03 -6.02 -18.79
N GLN A 160 13.80 -5.11 -19.36
CA GLN A 160 14.84 -4.42 -18.61
C GLN A 160 14.25 -3.43 -17.59
N ALA A 161 13.05 -2.89 -17.89
CA ALA A 161 12.30 -1.99 -17.03
C ALA A 161 10.79 -2.17 -17.23
N VAL A 162 10.03 -2.03 -16.15
CA VAL A 162 8.57 -2.07 -16.11
C VAL A 162 8.07 -0.79 -15.47
N HIS A 163 7.19 -0.08 -16.17
CA HIS A 163 6.39 1.01 -15.60
C HIS A 163 5.00 0.49 -15.27
N TRP A 164 4.74 0.33 -13.97
CA TRP A 164 3.43 -0.03 -13.45
C TRP A 164 2.62 1.25 -13.17
N VAL A 165 1.77 1.63 -14.13
CA VAL A 165 1.17 2.97 -14.19
C VAL A 165 0.22 3.23 -13.02
N GLN A 166 -0.52 2.22 -12.55
CA GLN A 166 -1.54 2.41 -11.49
C GLN A 166 -0.97 3.03 -10.21
N SER A 167 0.26 2.67 -9.84
CA SER A 167 0.95 3.22 -8.68
C SER A 167 2.12 4.14 -9.09
N ASP A 168 2.26 4.46 -10.37
CA ASP A 168 3.40 5.18 -10.96
C ASP A 168 4.77 4.63 -10.53
N GLN A 169 4.90 3.30 -10.49
CA GLN A 169 6.15 2.63 -10.10
C GLN A 169 7.00 2.25 -11.30
N LEU A 170 8.31 2.45 -11.19
CA LEU A 170 9.28 2.06 -12.20
C LEU A 170 10.34 1.16 -11.57
N MET A 171 10.52 -0.03 -12.14
CA MET A 171 11.39 -1.07 -11.57
C MET A 171 11.98 -1.96 -12.67
N LYS A 172 13.07 -2.66 -12.39
CA LYS A 172 13.58 -3.71 -13.29
C LYS A 172 12.63 -4.92 -13.36
N GLY A 173 12.68 -5.67 -14.47
CA GLY A 173 11.79 -6.81 -14.71
C GLY A 173 11.80 -7.87 -13.61
N GLU A 174 12.96 -8.19 -13.03
CA GLU A 174 13.06 -9.22 -11.98
C GLU A 174 12.39 -8.79 -10.67
N ILE A 175 12.44 -7.48 -10.36
CA ILE A 175 11.73 -6.92 -9.21
C ILE A 175 10.23 -6.95 -9.47
N PHE A 176 9.81 -6.55 -10.67
CA PHE A 176 8.40 -6.65 -11.06
C PHE A 176 7.90 -8.08 -10.90
N ASP A 177 8.58 -9.09 -11.45
CA ASP A 177 8.14 -10.49 -11.36
C ASP A 177 8.05 -10.96 -9.90
N THR A 178 9.03 -10.59 -9.07
CA THR A 178 8.99 -10.91 -7.63
C THR A 178 7.78 -10.28 -6.93
N LEU A 179 7.47 -9.01 -7.21
CA LEU A 179 6.33 -8.33 -6.59
C LEU A 179 4.99 -8.82 -7.13
N ALA A 180 4.92 -9.10 -8.44
CA ALA A 180 3.72 -9.57 -9.12
C ALA A 180 3.40 -11.05 -8.82
N ALA A 181 4.40 -11.84 -8.42
CA ALA A 181 4.20 -13.21 -7.93
C ALA A 181 3.61 -13.27 -6.51
N GLY A 182 3.60 -12.16 -5.78
CA GLY A 182 2.98 -12.10 -4.46
C GLY A 182 1.45 -12.14 -4.52
N ASP A 183 0.82 -13.00 -3.72
CA ASP A 183 -0.65 -13.14 -3.65
C ASP A 183 -1.34 -12.05 -2.79
N THR A 184 -0.60 -11.03 -2.34
CA THR A 184 -1.15 -9.98 -1.47
C THR A 184 -1.64 -8.78 -2.28
N MET A 185 -2.95 -8.54 -2.26
CA MET A 185 -3.58 -7.34 -2.78
C MET A 185 -4.41 -6.66 -1.67
N PRO A 186 -4.19 -5.36 -1.41
CA PRO A 186 -3.09 -4.54 -1.91
C PRO A 186 -1.72 -4.99 -1.38
N GLY A 187 -0.66 -4.63 -2.11
CA GLY A 187 0.72 -5.05 -1.83
C GLY A 187 1.72 -4.06 -2.41
N PRO A 188 3.03 -4.34 -2.36
CA PRO A 188 4.07 -3.41 -2.80
C PRO A 188 3.96 -3.00 -4.29
N LEU A 189 3.39 -3.85 -5.15
CA LEU A 189 3.12 -3.48 -6.55
C LEU A 189 2.02 -2.41 -6.69
N HIS A 190 1.09 -2.35 -5.72
CA HIS A 190 -0.11 -1.54 -5.78
C HIS A 190 0.01 -0.21 -5.04
N ILE A 191 0.93 -0.16 -4.07
CA ILE A 191 1.15 0.96 -3.15
C ILE A 191 2.56 1.47 -3.34
N HIS A 192 2.70 2.68 -3.88
CA HIS A 192 4.00 3.32 -4.06
C HIS A 192 4.40 4.09 -2.79
N PRO A 193 5.56 3.78 -2.17
CA PRO A 193 6.07 4.54 -1.04
C PRO A 193 6.87 5.75 -1.52
N PHE A 194 6.28 6.94 -1.47
CA PHE A 194 7.02 8.17 -1.74
C PHE A 194 7.76 8.63 -0.49
N LEU A 195 9.09 8.57 -0.55
CA LEU A 195 9.97 8.94 0.54
C LEU A 195 10.18 10.45 0.56
N PHE A 196 10.09 11.06 1.73
CA PHE A 196 10.34 12.48 1.95
C PHE A 196 11.00 12.69 3.31
N GLY A 197 11.60 13.86 3.54
CA GLY A 197 12.24 14.15 4.82
C GLY A 197 13.09 15.40 4.77
N PRO A 198 13.43 15.98 5.94
CA PRO A 198 14.35 17.10 6.01
C PRO A 198 15.74 16.68 5.50
N ARG A 199 16.49 17.65 4.98
CA ARG A 199 17.91 17.44 4.73
C ARG A 199 18.63 17.30 6.08
N PRO A 200 19.38 16.22 6.33
CA PRO A 200 20.09 16.05 7.60
C PRO A 200 21.15 17.15 7.77
N ALA A 201 21.30 17.66 9.00
CA ALA A 201 22.43 18.52 9.34
C ALA A 201 23.74 17.69 9.38
N PRO A 202 24.92 18.34 9.31
CA PRO A 202 26.19 17.63 9.39
C PRO A 202 26.29 16.81 10.69
N GLY A 203 26.41 15.48 10.56
CA GLY A 203 26.54 14.56 11.70
C GLY A 203 25.22 14.01 12.26
N GLU A 204 24.07 14.39 11.68
CA GLU A 204 22.76 13.84 12.04
C GLU A 204 22.33 12.74 11.07
N ASP A 205 21.58 11.76 11.60
CA ASP A 205 20.95 10.73 10.79
C ASP A 205 19.80 11.31 9.96
N ALA A 206 19.63 10.82 8.74
CA ALA A 206 18.52 11.22 7.88
C ALA A 206 17.19 10.69 8.44
N LEU A 207 16.26 11.59 8.75
CA LEU A 207 14.89 11.24 9.09
C LEU A 207 14.08 11.09 7.80
N ILE A 208 13.45 9.93 7.62
CA ILE A 208 12.71 9.61 6.39
C ILE A 208 11.25 9.32 6.76
N GLY A 209 10.35 10.10 6.18
CA GLY A 209 8.92 9.89 6.15
C GLY A 209 8.49 9.18 4.88
N ILE A 210 7.26 8.66 4.89
CA ILE A 210 6.66 7.94 3.76
C ILE A 210 5.25 8.44 3.58
N ARG A 211 4.90 8.71 2.33
CA ARG A 211 3.52 8.91 1.90
C ARG A 211 3.17 7.84 0.88
N SER A 212 2.04 7.17 1.05
CA SER A 212 1.56 6.22 0.06
C SER A 212 0.97 6.94 -1.14
N PHE A 213 1.11 6.32 -2.31
CA PHE A 213 0.26 6.59 -3.47
C PHE A 213 -0.40 5.29 -3.91
N GLY A 214 -1.74 5.32 -4.00
CA GLY A 214 -2.57 4.17 -4.38
C GLY A 214 -3.39 3.60 -3.23
N ALA A 215 -3.05 3.87 -1.96
CA ALA A 215 -3.80 3.34 -0.81
C ALA A 215 -5.24 3.88 -0.79
N ARG A 216 -5.46 5.06 -1.36
CA ARG A 216 -6.80 5.66 -1.50
C ARG A 216 -7.77 4.75 -2.24
N HIS A 217 -7.32 3.91 -3.17
CA HIS A 217 -8.22 3.02 -3.90
C HIS A 217 -8.87 1.99 -2.95
N TRP A 218 -8.22 1.66 -1.83
CA TRP A 218 -8.77 0.74 -0.82
C TRP A 218 -9.41 1.45 0.36
N LEU A 219 -8.81 2.55 0.82
CA LEU A 219 -9.21 3.19 2.08
C LEU A 219 -9.98 4.50 1.89
N GLY A 220 -10.09 5.00 0.67
CA GLY A 220 -10.58 6.36 0.39
C GLY A 220 -9.61 7.48 0.80
N ARG A 221 -8.45 7.13 1.38
CA ARG A 221 -7.41 8.06 1.87
C ARG A 221 -6.02 7.48 1.59
N GLU A 222 -5.02 8.35 1.42
CA GLU A 222 -3.62 7.91 1.47
C GLU A 222 -3.16 7.76 2.92
N VAL A 223 -2.03 7.08 3.12
CA VAL A 223 -1.42 6.82 4.41
C VAL A 223 -0.08 7.56 4.48
N ILE A 224 0.20 8.20 5.60
CA ILE A 224 1.44 8.95 5.83
C ILE A 224 2.09 8.49 7.15
N VAL A 225 3.41 8.45 7.15
CA VAL A 225 4.25 8.35 8.34
C VAL A 225 5.22 9.51 8.25
N GLN A 226 5.17 10.42 9.23
CA GLN A 226 6.06 11.57 9.25
C GLN A 226 7.53 11.16 9.41
N PRO A 227 8.50 12.00 8.98
CA PRO A 227 9.91 11.74 9.18
C PRO A 227 10.24 11.38 10.62
N ASN A 228 10.84 10.21 10.81
CA ASN A 228 11.19 9.69 12.13
C ASN A 228 12.45 8.82 12.06
N VAL A 229 12.89 8.34 13.22
CA VAL A 229 14.14 7.59 13.39
C VAL A 229 14.05 6.13 12.93
N LEU A 230 12.86 5.60 12.67
CA LEU A 230 12.72 4.22 12.21
C LEU A 230 13.09 4.09 10.73
N PRO A 231 13.70 2.98 10.32
CA PRO A 231 13.94 2.70 8.91
C PRO A 231 12.65 2.77 8.09
N TRP A 232 12.69 3.44 6.94
CA TRP A 232 11.51 3.60 6.09
C TRP A 232 10.91 2.24 5.69
N ALA A 233 11.72 1.21 5.46
CA ALA A 233 11.23 -0.11 5.08
C ALA A 233 10.25 -0.70 6.13
N VAL A 234 10.54 -0.52 7.42
CA VAL A 234 9.67 -0.95 8.53
C VAL A 234 8.36 -0.16 8.55
N ASN A 235 8.44 1.14 8.33
CA ASN A 235 7.25 2.00 8.25
C ASN A 235 6.37 1.60 7.06
N PHE A 236 6.97 1.26 5.92
CA PHE A 236 6.23 0.80 4.74
C PHE A 236 5.57 -0.56 4.96
N GLU A 237 6.27 -1.53 5.55
CA GLU A 237 5.68 -2.83 5.92
C GLU A 237 4.48 -2.65 6.87
N THR A 238 4.59 -1.72 7.82
CA THR A 238 3.53 -1.39 8.77
C THR A 238 2.35 -0.69 8.09
N MET A 239 2.59 0.22 7.14
CA MET A 239 1.54 0.80 6.29
C MET A 239 0.78 -0.28 5.53
N LEU A 240 1.50 -1.21 4.90
CA LEU A 240 0.86 -2.33 4.19
C LEU A 240 0.06 -3.22 5.16
N ALA A 241 0.54 -3.44 6.39
CA ALA A 241 -0.20 -4.16 7.42
C ALA A 241 -1.50 -3.45 7.82
N PHE A 242 -1.45 -2.13 8.01
CA PHE A 242 -2.63 -1.30 8.28
C PHE A 242 -3.67 -1.42 7.16
N ILE A 243 -3.24 -1.29 5.90
CA ILE A 243 -4.14 -1.41 4.75
C ILE A 243 -4.77 -2.81 4.72
N ARG A 244 -3.97 -3.88 4.91
CA ARG A 244 -4.49 -5.26 4.95
C ARG A 244 -5.54 -5.48 6.04
N VAL A 245 -5.36 -4.90 7.23
CA VAL A 245 -6.35 -4.95 8.31
C VAL A 245 -7.66 -4.31 7.88
N ALA A 246 -7.58 -3.16 7.23
CA ALA A 246 -8.78 -2.46 6.78
C ALA A 246 -9.48 -3.15 5.61
N THR A 247 -8.77 -3.93 4.78
CA THR A 247 -9.33 -4.54 3.55
C THR A 247 -9.64 -6.03 3.66
N MET A 248 -9.26 -6.72 4.73
CA MET A 248 -9.58 -8.13 4.91
C MET A 248 -11.09 -8.36 5.16
N PRO A 249 -11.62 -9.59 5.06
CA PRO A 249 -13.01 -9.87 5.42
C PRO A 249 -13.32 -9.43 6.86
N ASN A 250 -14.42 -8.70 7.05
CA ASN A 250 -14.78 -8.01 8.31
C ASN A 250 -13.77 -6.93 8.77
N GLY A 251 -12.83 -6.57 7.90
CA GLY A 251 -11.85 -5.51 8.09
C GLY A 251 -12.51 -4.17 8.39
N TYR A 252 -11.80 -3.35 9.14
CA TYR A 252 -12.22 -2.01 9.47
C TYR A 252 -11.01 -1.09 9.57
N VAL A 253 -11.24 0.19 9.33
CA VAL A 253 -10.23 1.20 9.57
C VAL A 253 -10.14 1.44 11.08
N ILE A 254 -8.93 1.36 11.61
CA ILE A 254 -8.63 1.66 13.02
C ILE A 254 -9.18 3.04 13.36
N PRO A 255 -9.99 3.18 14.44
CA PRO A 255 -10.56 4.47 14.82
C PRO A 255 -9.50 5.55 15.07
N ASP A 256 -9.90 6.79 14.91
CA ASP A 256 -9.04 7.94 15.20
C ASP A 256 -8.55 7.92 16.66
N GLY A 257 -7.26 8.19 16.85
CA GLY A 257 -6.57 8.17 18.15
C GLY A 257 -6.25 6.77 18.70
N ASP A 258 -6.86 5.71 18.16
CA ASP A 258 -6.56 4.34 18.55
C ASP A 258 -5.19 3.90 18.01
N THR A 259 -4.69 2.80 18.54
CA THR A 259 -3.40 2.20 18.22
C THR A 259 -3.58 0.83 17.57
N PHE A 260 -2.60 0.35 16.81
CA PHE A 260 -2.64 -1.00 16.23
C PHE A 260 -1.23 -1.60 16.17
N GLY A 261 -1.15 -2.93 16.06
CA GLY A 261 0.11 -3.67 16.01
C GLY A 261 -0.08 -5.18 16.16
N PRO A 262 0.98 -5.98 16.06
CA PRO A 262 0.91 -7.44 16.16
C PRO A 262 0.60 -7.96 17.56
N GLU A 263 0.16 -9.23 17.61
CA GLU A 263 -0.16 -9.94 18.86
C GLU A 263 1.01 -10.03 19.84
N ASP A 264 2.22 -10.18 19.31
CA ASP A 264 3.47 -10.29 20.08
C ASP A 264 3.94 -8.95 20.66
N ARG A 265 3.20 -7.86 20.38
CA ARG A 265 3.50 -6.50 20.83
C ARG A 265 4.89 -6.04 20.38
N SER A 266 5.44 -6.58 19.30
CA SER A 266 6.75 -6.19 18.78
C SER A 266 6.78 -4.75 18.25
N LEU A 267 5.63 -4.23 17.81
CA LEU A 267 5.46 -2.83 17.40
C LEU A 267 4.06 -2.29 17.76
N SER A 268 3.92 -0.96 17.82
CA SER A 268 2.62 -0.29 17.96
C SER A 268 2.65 1.09 17.32
N TYR A 269 1.59 1.43 16.59
CA TYR A 269 1.42 2.72 15.92
C TYR A 269 0.06 3.32 16.30
N ARG A 270 -0.01 4.64 16.50
CA ARG A 270 -1.28 5.39 16.62
C ARG A 270 -1.78 5.79 15.25
N VAL A 271 -3.10 5.77 15.07
CA VAL A 271 -3.76 6.17 13.83
C VAL A 271 -4.45 7.51 14.04
N ILE A 272 -4.12 8.51 13.22
CA ILE A 272 -4.78 9.83 13.21
C ILE A 272 -5.47 10.04 11.86
N HIS A 273 -6.69 10.55 11.88
CA HIS A 273 -7.53 10.76 10.71
C HIS A 273 -7.49 12.23 10.30
N HIS A 274 -6.75 12.54 9.24
CA HIS A 274 -6.64 13.90 8.72
C HIS A 274 -7.64 14.15 7.59
N ALA A 275 -8.40 15.24 7.68
CA ALA A 275 -9.22 15.73 6.58
C ALA A 275 -8.35 16.46 5.53
N ALA A 276 -8.89 16.66 4.32
CA ALA A 276 -8.25 17.53 3.34
C ALA A 276 -8.12 18.95 3.93
N GLY A 277 -6.97 19.58 3.72
CA GLY A 277 -6.63 20.89 4.28
C GLY A 277 -6.13 20.88 5.73
N ALA A 278 -6.12 19.72 6.42
CA ALA A 278 -5.48 19.59 7.72
C ALA A 278 -3.97 19.86 7.60
N ASP A 279 -3.36 20.49 8.60
CA ASP A 279 -1.91 20.69 8.61
C ASP A 279 -1.22 19.37 8.91
N ILE A 280 -0.47 18.89 7.92
CA ILE A 280 0.35 17.67 7.99
C ILE A 280 1.84 17.99 7.88
N GLY A 281 2.20 19.26 8.05
CA GLY A 281 3.57 19.73 8.00
C GLY A 281 4.43 19.14 9.11
N TYR A 282 5.57 18.52 8.76
CA TYR A 282 6.54 18.06 9.75
C TYR A 282 7.33 19.22 10.39
N ALA A 283 7.84 20.14 9.57
CA ALA A 283 8.68 21.27 10.02
C ALA A 283 8.11 22.64 9.65
N VAL A 284 7.30 22.70 8.61
CA VAL A 284 6.61 23.90 8.14
C VAL A 284 5.18 23.48 7.84
N ALA A 285 4.21 24.33 8.18
CA ALA A 285 2.81 24.06 7.90
C ALA A 285 2.60 23.68 6.43
N GLU A 286 2.00 22.51 6.21
CA GLU A 286 1.74 21.95 4.89
C GLU A 286 0.31 21.41 4.90
N PRO A 287 -0.64 22.11 4.27
CA PRO A 287 -2.02 21.64 4.22
C PRO A 287 -2.12 20.38 3.36
N ALA A 288 -2.78 19.36 3.87
CA ALA A 288 -3.01 18.12 3.15
C ALA A 288 -3.83 18.39 1.88
N ASP A 289 -3.29 17.97 0.74
CA ASP A 289 -3.96 18.04 -0.57
C ASP A 289 -5.14 17.07 -0.69
N MET A 290 -5.24 16.08 0.21
CA MET A 290 -6.34 15.13 0.30
C MET A 290 -6.49 14.60 1.74
N ALA A 291 -7.55 13.83 2.00
CA ALA A 291 -7.71 13.16 3.29
C ALA A 291 -6.66 12.04 3.47
N LEU A 292 -6.12 11.91 4.68
CA LEU A 292 -5.02 10.99 5.00
C LEU A 292 -5.28 10.21 6.30
N TYR A 293 -4.65 9.05 6.43
CA TYR A 293 -4.38 8.40 7.71
C TYR A 293 -2.92 8.60 8.07
N GLU A 294 -2.62 9.19 9.22
CA GLU A 294 -1.27 9.24 9.74
C GLU A 294 -1.02 8.07 10.70
N LEU A 295 0.06 7.35 10.49
CA LEU A 295 0.53 6.31 11.39
C LEU A 295 1.72 6.86 12.19
N ILE A 296 1.51 7.10 13.48
CA ILE A 296 2.53 7.62 14.40
C ILE A 296 3.18 6.44 15.12
N PRO A 297 4.48 6.16 14.92
CA PRO A 297 5.15 5.08 15.61
C PRO A 297 5.20 5.36 17.12
N LEU A 298 4.77 4.39 17.94
CA LEU A 298 4.85 4.47 19.41
C LEU A 298 5.88 3.51 20.00
N LYS A 299 6.11 2.37 19.35
CA LYS A 299 7.05 1.36 19.83
C LYS A 299 7.50 0.47 18.68
N HIS A 300 8.78 0.11 18.68
CA HIS A 300 9.34 -0.91 17.80
C HIS A 300 10.53 -1.63 18.47
N VAL A 301 10.30 -2.86 18.95
CA VAL A 301 11.26 -3.60 19.80
C VAL A 301 12.59 -3.87 19.08
N ALA A 302 12.55 -4.36 17.83
CA ALA A 302 13.76 -4.70 17.10
C ALA A 302 14.65 -3.49 16.77
N GLN A 303 14.05 -2.29 16.74
CA GLN A 303 14.75 -1.02 16.50
C GLN A 303 14.99 -0.25 17.80
N ARG A 304 14.67 -0.86 18.96
CA ARG A 304 14.81 -0.26 20.30
C ARG A 304 14.14 1.12 20.41
N PHE A 305 13.03 1.30 19.72
CA PHE A 305 12.29 2.56 19.70
C PHE A 305 11.10 2.51 20.63
N VAL A 306 10.92 3.55 21.45
CA VAL A 306 9.74 3.80 22.26
C VAL A 306 9.49 5.31 22.27
N ALA A 307 8.31 5.74 21.85
CA ALA A 307 7.91 7.13 21.86
C ALA A 307 7.59 7.60 23.30
N PRO A 308 7.77 8.90 23.62
CA PRO A 308 7.52 9.42 24.96
C PRO A 308 6.09 9.22 25.47
N ASP A 309 5.11 9.16 24.56
CA ASP A 309 3.68 9.03 24.85
C ASP A 309 3.18 7.58 24.73
N HIS A 310 4.09 6.61 24.55
CA HIS A 310 3.77 5.18 24.57
C HIS A 310 3.32 4.74 25.97
N VAL A 311 2.19 4.05 26.05
CA VAL A 311 1.71 3.43 27.29
C VAL A 311 2.26 1.99 27.39
N PRO A 312 3.03 1.66 28.45
CA PRO A 312 3.65 0.35 28.60
C PRO A 312 2.67 -0.82 28.53
N ASP A 313 3.13 -1.95 27.98
CA ASP A 313 2.32 -3.17 27.88
C ASP A 313 1.90 -3.75 29.24
N ALA A 314 2.63 -3.41 30.31
CA ALA A 314 2.30 -3.81 31.69
C ALA A 314 1.04 -3.11 32.23
N ASN A 315 0.59 -2.03 31.59
CA ASN A 315 -0.59 -1.26 31.99
C ASN A 315 -1.88 -1.75 31.31
N VAL A 316 -1.84 -2.93 30.67
CA VAL A 316 -3.04 -3.59 30.14
C VAL A 316 -3.87 -4.11 31.29
N PHE A 317 -5.18 -3.86 31.25
CA PHE A 317 -6.13 -4.38 32.23
C PHE A 317 -7.33 -5.01 31.53
N ASP A 318 -8.12 -5.77 32.29
CA ASP A 318 -9.35 -6.40 31.78
C ASP A 318 -10.38 -5.32 31.42
N ASP A 319 -10.65 -5.20 30.13
CA ASP A 319 -11.58 -4.25 29.53
C ASP A 319 -13.06 -4.59 29.83
N ARG A 320 -13.32 -5.69 30.55
CA ARG A 320 -14.64 -6.04 31.11
C ARG A 320 -14.77 -5.72 32.59
N ALA A 321 -13.68 -5.42 33.29
CA ALA A 321 -13.67 -5.17 34.73
C ALA A 321 -14.06 -3.71 35.10
N PHE A 322 -14.04 -2.78 34.13
CA PHE A 322 -14.40 -1.35 34.30
C PHE A 322 -13.80 -0.70 35.57
N PRO A 323 -12.46 -0.66 35.70
CA PRO A 323 -11.82 -0.22 36.94
C PRO A 323 -12.13 1.24 37.27
N ALA A 324 -12.49 1.50 38.53
CA ALA A 324 -12.98 2.80 38.99
C ALA A 324 -12.01 3.97 38.71
N ALA A 325 -10.70 3.71 38.68
CA ALA A 325 -9.66 4.72 38.47
C ALA A 325 -9.69 5.38 37.08
N ILE A 326 -10.31 4.74 36.09
CA ILE A 326 -10.34 5.22 34.69
C ILE A 326 -11.77 5.42 34.17
N MET A 327 -12.78 4.91 34.89
CA MET A 327 -14.16 5.09 34.49
C MET A 327 -14.60 6.53 34.83
N PRO A 328 -15.35 7.19 33.94
CA PRO A 328 -15.95 8.47 34.25
C PRO A 328 -16.84 8.39 35.49
N ALA A 329 -16.93 9.50 36.23
CA ALA A 329 -17.77 9.57 37.43
C ALA A 329 -19.28 9.52 37.08
N GLY A 330 -19.68 10.05 35.91
CA GLY A 330 -21.06 10.04 35.43
C GLY A 330 -21.51 8.66 34.93
N GLN A 331 -22.72 8.24 35.29
CA GLN A 331 -23.26 6.94 34.85
C GLN A 331 -23.46 6.86 33.33
N ASP A 332 -23.93 7.93 32.70
CA ASP A 332 -24.14 7.98 31.25
C ASP A 332 -22.81 7.91 30.49
N GLU A 333 -21.80 8.64 30.95
CA GLU A 333 -20.44 8.62 30.38
C GLU A 333 -19.77 7.25 30.57
N LYS A 334 -20.01 6.61 31.72
CA LYS A 334 -19.57 5.24 32.00
C LYS A 334 -20.20 4.25 31.02
N ALA A 335 -21.51 4.35 30.80
CA ALA A 335 -22.24 3.51 29.87
C ALA A 335 -21.78 3.74 28.41
N ALA A 336 -21.55 5.00 28.02
CA ALA A 336 -21.03 5.35 26.71
C ALA A 336 -19.64 4.74 26.47
N LEU A 337 -18.72 4.85 27.44
CA LEU A 337 -17.39 4.25 27.34
C LEU A 337 -17.45 2.72 27.29
N ALA A 338 -18.32 2.10 28.08
CA ALA A 338 -18.50 0.65 28.05
C ALA A 338 -19.02 0.17 26.68
N ASN A 339 -19.96 0.90 26.09
CA ASN A 339 -20.47 0.62 24.75
C ASN A 339 -19.40 0.81 23.68
N GLU A 340 -18.57 1.85 23.80
CA GLU A 340 -17.42 2.08 22.92
C GLU A 340 -16.44 0.90 22.96
N TRP A 341 -16.03 0.45 24.15
CA TRP A 341 -15.14 -0.70 24.31
C TRP A 341 -15.76 -1.99 23.78
N ALA A 342 -17.03 -2.24 24.06
CA ALA A 342 -17.73 -3.41 23.54
C ALA A 342 -17.85 -3.37 22.00
N HIS A 343 -17.98 -2.20 21.39
CA HIS A 343 -17.97 -2.03 19.94
C HIS A 343 -16.57 -2.30 19.36
N LYS A 344 -15.52 -1.65 19.89
CA LYS A 344 -14.14 -1.84 19.45
C LYS A 344 -13.67 -3.29 19.59
N ARG A 345 -14.06 -3.96 20.68
CA ARG A 345 -13.80 -5.40 20.88
C ARG A 345 -14.43 -6.25 19.79
N ARG A 346 -15.70 -6.03 19.46
CA ARG A 346 -16.39 -6.77 18.39
C ARG A 346 -15.72 -6.57 17.03
N LEU A 347 -15.26 -5.37 16.73
CA LEU A 347 -14.51 -5.09 15.50
C LEU A 347 -13.19 -5.87 15.46
N ALA A 348 -12.40 -5.81 16.54
CA ALA A 348 -11.11 -6.51 16.63
C ALA A 348 -11.28 -8.04 16.57
N GLU A 349 -12.23 -8.60 17.31
CA GLU A 349 -12.53 -10.03 17.30
C GLU A 349 -13.09 -10.49 15.94
N GLY A 350 -13.80 -9.64 15.22
CA GLY A 350 -14.36 -9.91 13.89
C GLY A 350 -13.32 -10.21 12.81
N ILE A 351 -12.10 -9.70 12.97
CA ILE A 351 -10.93 -9.98 12.12
C ILE A 351 -9.97 -11.01 12.73
N GLY A 352 -10.35 -11.65 13.83
CA GLY A 352 -9.50 -12.59 14.57
C GLY A 352 -8.38 -11.94 15.39
N GLY A 353 -8.47 -10.63 15.65
CA GLY A 353 -7.58 -9.90 16.54
C GLY A 353 -8.04 -9.93 17.99
N GLN A 354 -7.34 -9.15 18.84
CA GLN A 354 -7.74 -8.90 20.23
C GLN A 354 -7.77 -7.41 20.49
N PHE A 355 -8.69 -7.00 21.36
CA PHE A 355 -8.80 -5.64 21.86
C PHE A 355 -8.21 -5.56 23.26
N GLU A 356 -7.39 -4.55 23.51
CA GLU A 356 -6.80 -4.26 24.82
C GLU A 356 -7.00 -2.77 25.13
N VAL A 357 -7.15 -2.46 26.41
CA VAL A 357 -7.13 -1.09 26.91
C VAL A 357 -5.93 -0.91 27.82
N ARG A 358 -5.25 0.23 27.67
CA ARG A 358 -4.07 0.58 28.46
C ARG A 358 -4.28 1.89 29.19
N ALA A 359 -4.05 1.89 30.49
CA ALA A 359 -4.12 3.11 31.28
C ALA A 359 -2.76 3.84 31.20
N ALA A 360 -2.78 5.09 30.74
CA ALA A 360 -1.64 5.98 30.97
C ALA A 360 -1.52 6.16 32.48
N SER A 361 -0.41 5.75 33.04
CA SER A 361 -0.20 5.71 34.49
C SER A 361 -0.42 7.09 35.11
N GLY A 362 -1.43 7.19 35.99
CA GLY A 362 -1.64 8.29 36.92
C GLY A 362 -1.77 7.73 38.35
N ALA A 363 -0.83 8.12 39.21
CA ALA A 363 -0.86 8.09 40.68
C ALA A 363 -0.59 6.81 41.51
N ASP A 364 -0.70 5.55 41.04
CA ASP A 364 -0.38 4.39 41.90
C ASP A 364 0.19 3.18 41.13
N ALA A 365 1.42 3.30 40.61
CA ALA A 365 2.20 2.13 40.19
C ALA A 365 3.23 1.80 41.28
N HIS A 366 2.81 1.01 42.26
CA HIS A 366 3.75 0.37 43.17
C HIS A 366 4.61 -0.64 42.40
N GLN A 367 5.92 -0.45 42.55
CA GLN A 367 7.07 -1.28 42.19
C GLN A 367 7.56 -1.28 40.73
N PRO A 368 8.75 -0.72 40.46
CA PRO A 368 9.49 -1.03 39.25
C PRO A 368 9.94 -2.49 39.25
N PRO A 369 9.99 -3.17 38.09
CA PRO A 369 10.65 -4.47 37.99
C PRO A 369 12.14 -4.34 38.37
N PRO A 370 12.77 -5.38 38.94
CA PRO A 370 14.16 -5.33 39.34
C PRO A 370 15.05 -5.01 38.14
N ALA A 371 15.94 -4.03 38.32
CA ALA A 371 16.86 -3.57 37.28
C ALA A 371 17.68 -4.74 36.72
N PRO A 372 17.78 -4.91 35.39
CA PRO A 372 18.74 -5.82 34.82
C PRO A 372 20.16 -5.33 35.16
N THR A 373 20.97 -6.25 35.66
CA THR A 373 22.40 -6.05 35.94
C THR A 373 23.13 -5.51 34.72
N THR A 374 23.94 -4.48 34.95
CA THR A 374 24.83 -3.79 34.01
C THR A 374 25.54 -4.71 33.01
N PRO A 375 25.56 -4.35 31.71
CA PRO A 375 26.60 -4.79 30.78
C PRO A 375 27.73 -3.75 30.65
N PRO A 376 28.96 -4.18 30.30
CA PRO A 376 30.13 -3.32 30.28
C PRO A 376 30.15 -2.36 29.09
N THR A 377 30.77 -1.22 29.32
CA THR A 377 31.18 -0.21 28.34
C THR A 377 32.13 -0.80 27.30
N ARG A 378 31.78 -0.71 26.00
CA ARG A 378 32.62 -0.09 24.96
C ARG A 378 31.93 -0.06 23.60
N VAL A 379 32.08 1.12 22.99
CA VAL A 379 31.72 1.51 21.63
C VAL A 379 32.53 0.71 20.62
N ALA A 380 31.86 0.15 19.62
CA ALA A 380 32.42 -0.13 18.31
C ALA A 380 31.37 0.30 17.29
N SER A 381 31.71 1.34 16.52
CA SER A 381 30.87 1.87 15.44
C SER A 381 30.63 0.79 14.38
N PRO A 382 29.38 0.52 13.96
CA PRO A 382 29.16 -0.30 12.78
C PRO A 382 29.51 0.50 11.53
N THR A 383 30.33 -0.11 10.69
CA THR A 383 30.64 0.24 9.30
C THR A 383 29.32 0.41 8.51
N PRO A 384 29.23 1.36 7.55
CA PRO A 384 28.00 1.59 6.78
C PRO A 384 27.66 0.33 5.98
N SER A 385 26.70 -0.42 6.50
CA SER A 385 26.10 -1.55 5.79
C SER A 385 25.02 -0.95 4.89
N GLN A 386 25.05 -1.29 3.61
CA GLN A 386 23.99 -0.92 2.66
C GLN A 386 22.62 -1.27 3.27
N PRO A 387 21.58 -0.42 3.09
CA PRO A 387 20.25 -0.72 3.60
C PRO A 387 19.78 -2.03 2.95
N ALA A 388 19.70 -3.08 3.77
CA ALA A 388 19.11 -4.35 3.35
C ALA A 388 17.64 -4.10 3.00
N MET A 389 17.23 -4.61 1.84
CA MET A 389 15.84 -4.63 1.40
C MET A 389 14.97 -5.30 2.48
N PRO A 390 13.74 -4.80 2.74
CA PRO A 390 12.79 -5.50 3.60
C PRO A 390 12.62 -6.95 3.14
N GLY A 391 12.51 -7.87 4.10
CA GLY A 391 12.29 -9.28 3.83
C GLY A 391 10.95 -9.47 3.15
N LEU A 392 10.97 -9.78 1.86
CA LEU A 392 9.79 -10.02 1.00
C LEU A 392 8.99 -11.30 1.39
N SER A 393 9.17 -11.83 2.60
CA SER A 393 8.40 -12.99 3.08
C SER A 393 7.03 -12.55 3.57
N GLY A 394 6.02 -12.69 2.71
CA GLY A 394 4.59 -12.51 3.02
C GLY A 394 3.99 -13.54 3.99
N ARG A 395 4.71 -13.95 5.05
CA ARG A 395 4.19 -14.90 6.06
C ARG A 395 4.34 -14.35 7.47
N GLY A 396 3.20 -14.09 8.10
CA GLY A 396 3.05 -14.16 9.55
C GLY A 396 2.90 -12.82 10.26
N LEU A 397 1.83 -12.08 9.99
CA LEU A 397 1.43 -10.96 10.84
C LEU A 397 -0.08 -11.01 11.09
N ARG A 398 -0.49 -11.81 12.07
CA ARG A 398 -1.82 -11.67 12.71
C ARG A 398 -1.80 -10.33 13.45
N THR A 399 -2.67 -9.42 13.02
CA THR A 399 -2.67 -8.01 13.42
C THR A 399 -3.83 -7.74 14.39
N ARG A 400 -3.56 -6.96 15.46
CA ARG A 400 -4.51 -6.56 16.51
C ARG A 400 -4.73 -5.05 16.51
N VAL A 401 -5.81 -4.65 17.17
CA VAL A 401 -6.24 -3.26 17.32
C VAL A 401 -6.34 -2.92 18.80
N PHE A 402 -5.77 -1.80 19.19
CA PHE A 402 -5.58 -1.35 20.56
C PHE A 402 -6.33 -0.03 20.77
N GLY A 403 -7.30 0.02 21.67
CA GLY A 403 -7.99 1.27 21.98
C GLY A 403 -7.22 2.11 23.01
N ARG A 404 -7.22 3.45 22.86
CA ARG A 404 -6.90 4.35 23.99
C ARG A 404 -8.00 5.41 24.16
N LYS A 405 -8.27 5.74 25.41
CA LYS A 405 -8.94 6.98 25.82
C LYS A 405 -7.95 7.85 26.60
N GLY A 406 -8.05 9.16 26.45
CA GLY A 406 -7.44 10.13 27.35
C GLY A 406 -7.59 11.55 26.80
N LEU A 407 -8.36 12.35 27.53
CA LEU A 407 -8.46 13.82 27.40
C LEU A 407 -7.08 14.49 27.35
#